data_AF-A0A0D7NC94-F1
#
_entry.id   AF-A0A0D7NC94-F1
#
_cell.length_a   1.000
_cell.length_b   1.000
_cell.length_c   1.000
_cell.angle_alpha   90.00
_cell.angle_beta   90.00
_cell.angle_gamma   90.00
#
_symmetry.space_group_name_H-M   'P 1'
#
loop_
_entity.id
_entity.type
_entity.pdbx_description
1 polymer ?
#
loop_
_entity_poly.entity_id
_entity_poly.type
_entity_poly.pdbx_seq_one_letter_code
_entity_poly.pdbx_strand_id
1 'polypeptide(L)'
;MKNGLYSLHMHMTDGVRGRDSGILILRDGLLVGGGPHFWSVGAYTVGDGTWKGHLRTNQHTPFPDPFVRPLSGGQEVNSGFSGTFWEDGADAFGTALVGTRSLSFRATLKRLAEG
;
A
#
# COMPACT_ATOMS: atom_id res chain seq x y z
N MET A 1 12.57 8.03 3.05
CA MET A 1 12.38 6.62 3.44
C MET A 1 13.70 5.89 3.47
N LYS A 2 14.05 5.30 4.62
CA LYS A 2 15.21 4.42 4.76
C LYS A 2 14.87 3.03 4.19
N ASN A 3 15.89 2.29 3.78
CA ASN A 3 15.71 0.88 3.43
C ASN A 3 15.29 0.10 4.68
N GLY A 4 14.44 -0.90 4.52
CA GLY A 4 14.03 -1.75 5.63
C GLY A 4 12.69 -2.46 5.44
N LEU A 5 12.33 -3.20 6.49
CA LEU A 5 11.04 -3.85 6.64
C LEU A 5 10.10 -2.94 7.44
N TYR A 6 8.88 -2.77 6.95
CA TYR A 6 7.85 -1.91 7.53
C TYR A 6 6.56 -2.68 7.76
N SER A 7 5.88 -2.43 8.88
CA SER A 7 4.44 -2.74 8.99
C SER A 7 3.64 -1.72 8.19
N LEU A 8 2.54 -2.17 7.58
CA LEU A 8 1.60 -1.36 6.82
C LEU A 8 0.21 -1.48 7.42
N HIS A 9 -0.45 -0.36 7.66
CA HIS A 9 -1.88 -0.31 7.92
C HIS A 9 -2.52 0.69 6.96
N MET A 10 -3.59 0.28 6.27
CA MET A 10 -4.31 1.17 5.36
C MET A 10 -5.82 1.09 5.51
N HIS A 11 -6.49 2.18 5.14
CA HIS A 11 -7.93 2.26 5.05
C HIS A 11 -8.36 3.19 3.93
N MET A 12 -9.50 2.89 3.32
CA MET A 12 -10.12 3.75 2.32
C MET A 12 -10.76 4.98 2.98
N THR A 13 -10.78 6.11 2.27
CA THR A 13 -11.31 7.38 2.79
C THR A 13 -12.60 7.85 2.10
N ASP A 14 -12.97 7.23 0.97
CA ASP A 14 -14.08 7.71 0.12
C ASP A 14 -15.41 7.00 0.43
N GLY A 15 -15.72 6.83 1.71
CA GLY A 15 -16.97 6.17 2.17
C GLY A 15 -17.02 4.66 1.93
N VAL A 16 -16.03 4.08 1.27
CA VAL A 16 -15.87 2.63 1.12
C VAL A 16 -15.29 2.04 2.40
N ARG A 17 -15.93 1.02 2.97
CA ARG A 17 -15.37 0.27 4.11
C ARG A 17 -14.35 -0.74 3.59
N GLY A 18 -13.12 -0.28 3.37
CA GLY A 18 -11.97 -1.12 3.02
C GLY A 18 -10.81 -0.85 3.97
N ARG A 19 -10.16 -1.93 4.43
CA ARG A 19 -8.95 -1.89 5.26
C ARG A 19 -8.03 -3.01 4.82
N ASP A 20 -6.73 -2.78 4.95
CA ASP A 20 -5.74 -3.82 4.78
C ASP A 20 -4.57 -3.60 5.74
N SER A 21 -3.85 -4.68 6.04
CA SER A 21 -2.64 -4.64 6.84
C SER A 21 -1.66 -5.71 6.37
N GLY A 22 -0.38 -5.40 6.46
CA GLY A 22 0.66 -6.28 5.96
C GLY A 22 2.05 -5.73 6.20
N ILE A 23 2.98 -6.11 5.34
CA ILE A 23 4.36 -5.63 5.37
C ILE A 23 4.77 -5.01 4.05
N LEU A 24 5.76 -4.12 4.13
CA LEU A 24 6.46 -3.53 3.00
C LEU A 24 7.96 -3.66 3.21
N ILE A 25 8.67 -4.09 2.18
CA ILE A 25 10.12 -4.00 2.06
C ILE A 25 10.40 -2.84 1.13
N LEU A 26 11.14 -1.85 1.65
CA LEU A 26 11.66 -0.73 0.87
C LEU A 26 13.15 -0.91 0.67
N ARG A 27 13.61 -0.89 -0.57
CA ARG A 27 15.03 -0.96 -0.89
C ARG A 27 15.34 -0.22 -2.17
N ASP A 28 16.21 0.77 -2.08
CA ASP A 28 16.82 1.47 -3.23
C ASP A 28 15.79 1.97 -4.27
N GLY A 29 14.69 2.54 -3.78
CA GLY A 29 13.62 3.07 -4.63
C GLY A 29 12.60 2.04 -5.11
N LEU A 30 12.71 0.78 -4.69
CA LEU A 30 11.73 -0.28 -4.97
C LEU A 30 10.91 -0.60 -3.72
N LEU A 31 9.61 -0.84 -3.89
CA LEU A 31 8.77 -1.43 -2.85
C LEU A 31 8.24 -2.81 -3.27
N VAL A 32 8.25 -3.73 -2.32
CA VAL A 32 7.57 -5.01 -2.40
C VAL A 32 6.79 -5.20 -1.11
N GLY A 33 5.54 -5.62 -1.18
CA GLY A 33 4.73 -5.81 0.01
C GLY A 33 3.66 -6.85 -0.17
N GLY A 34 2.96 -7.10 0.91
CA GLY A 34 1.83 -8.01 0.91
C GLY A 34 1.35 -8.33 2.31
N GLY A 35 0.31 -9.15 2.33
CA GLY A 35 -0.31 -9.67 3.53
C GLY A 35 -1.01 -10.99 3.22
N PRO A 36 -1.98 -11.38 4.06
CA PRO A 36 -2.64 -12.68 3.93
C PRO A 36 -3.38 -12.89 2.60
N HIS A 37 -3.79 -11.83 1.90
CA HIS A 37 -4.61 -11.93 0.68
C HIS A 37 -4.00 -11.27 -0.55
N PHE A 38 -3.20 -10.22 -0.36
CA PHE A 38 -2.69 -9.38 -1.44
C PHE A 38 -1.17 -9.33 -1.48
N TRP A 39 -0.63 -9.07 -2.65
CA TRP A 39 0.77 -8.69 -2.87
C TRP A 39 0.82 -7.37 -3.63
N SER A 40 1.90 -6.62 -3.45
CA SER A 40 2.14 -5.32 -4.06
C SER A 40 3.59 -5.19 -4.51
N VAL A 41 3.82 -4.61 -5.68
CA VAL A 41 5.18 -4.23 -6.14
C VAL A 41 5.15 -2.86 -6.81
N GLY A 42 6.25 -2.12 -6.73
CA GLY A 42 6.36 -0.83 -7.42
C GLY A 42 7.66 -0.11 -7.12
N ALA A 43 7.63 1.20 -7.33
CA ALA A 43 8.78 2.07 -7.10
C ALA A 43 8.39 3.35 -6.35
N TYR A 44 9.35 3.92 -5.64
CA TYR A 44 9.21 5.16 -4.88
C TYR A 44 10.45 6.05 -5.02
N THR A 45 10.24 7.34 -4.77
CA THR A 45 11.27 8.36 -4.69
C THR A 45 11.15 9.09 -3.34
N VAL A 46 12.25 9.65 -2.87
CA VAL A 46 12.34 10.36 -1.60
C VAL A 46 13.02 11.70 -1.84
N GLY A 47 12.46 12.78 -1.31
CA GLY A 47 13.03 14.12 -1.38
C GLY A 47 12.27 15.10 -0.49
N ASP A 48 12.97 16.09 0.07
CA ASP A 48 12.36 17.21 0.79
C ASP A 48 11.40 16.81 1.93
N GLY A 49 11.76 15.77 2.71
CA GLY A 49 10.90 15.24 3.80
C GLY A 49 9.64 14.50 3.31
N THR A 50 9.51 14.32 2.00
CA THR A 50 8.40 13.62 1.35
C THR A 50 8.86 12.36 0.65
N TRP A 51 7.91 11.47 0.41
CA TRP A 51 8.09 10.31 -0.44
C TRP A 51 6.85 10.13 -1.30
N LYS A 52 7.04 9.62 -2.52
CA LYS A 52 5.97 9.37 -3.46
C LYS A 52 6.32 8.19 -4.34
N GLY A 53 5.31 7.52 -4.86
CA GLY A 53 5.53 6.34 -5.67
C GLY A 53 4.25 5.81 -6.31
N HIS A 54 4.41 4.66 -6.92
CA HIS A 54 3.33 3.90 -7.51
C HIS A 54 3.53 2.42 -7.20
N LEU A 55 2.43 1.69 -7.17
CA LEU A 55 2.44 0.25 -7.00
C LEU A 55 1.30 -0.39 -7.78
N ARG A 56 1.49 -1.65 -8.16
CA ARG A 56 0.41 -2.54 -8.56
C ARG A 56 0.16 -3.56 -7.46
N THR A 57 -1.10 -3.86 -7.20
CA THR A 57 -1.55 -4.79 -6.18
C THR A 57 -2.46 -5.83 -6.81
N ASN A 58 -2.27 -7.09 -6.47
CA ASN A 58 -3.20 -8.14 -6.89
C ASN A 58 -3.48 -9.11 -5.73
N GLN A 59 -4.61 -9.81 -5.83
CA GLN A 59 -5.02 -10.82 -4.87
C GLN A 59 -4.39 -12.17 -5.24
N HIS A 60 -3.74 -12.82 -4.27
CA HIS A 60 -3.24 -14.19 -4.42
C HIS A 60 -4.11 -15.21 -3.69
N THR A 61 -4.72 -14.81 -2.57
CA THR A 61 -5.56 -15.68 -1.74
C THR A 61 -6.98 -15.08 -1.62
N PRO A 62 -8.03 -15.83 -2.02
CA PRO A 62 -9.42 -15.41 -1.81
C PRO A 62 -9.74 -15.19 -0.33
N PHE A 63 -10.76 -14.38 -0.04
CA PHE A 63 -11.24 -14.27 1.33
C PHE A 63 -11.91 -15.58 1.78
N PRO A 64 -11.78 -15.95 3.07
CA PRO A 64 -12.46 -17.13 3.60
C PRO A 64 -13.99 -17.06 3.50
N ASP A 65 -14.55 -15.85 3.64
CA ASP A 65 -15.99 -15.62 3.45
C ASP A 65 -16.30 -15.45 1.96
N PRO A 66 -17.05 -16.38 1.34
CA PRO A 66 -17.37 -16.35 -0.08
C PRO A 66 -18.35 -15.23 -0.47
N PHE A 67 -18.92 -14.49 0.48
CA PHE A 67 -19.77 -13.32 0.23
C PHE A 67 -19.00 -12.00 0.29
N VAL A 68 -17.79 -11.99 0.86
CA VAL A 68 -16.92 -10.83 0.82
C VAL A 68 -16.26 -10.74 -0.56
N ARG A 69 -16.38 -9.58 -1.21
CA ARG A 69 -15.73 -9.30 -2.48
C ARG A 69 -14.55 -8.35 -2.27
N PRO A 70 -13.36 -8.65 -2.82
CA PRO A 70 -12.27 -7.68 -2.87
C PRO A 70 -12.72 -6.45 -3.67
N LEU A 71 -12.27 -5.26 -3.26
CA LEU A 71 -12.56 -4.04 -4.02
C LEU A 71 -12.10 -4.17 -5.47
N SER A 72 -10.96 -4.83 -5.69
CA SER A 72 -10.39 -5.07 -7.01
C SER A 72 -11.20 -6.00 -7.91
N GLY A 73 -12.19 -6.73 -7.37
CA GLY A 73 -12.94 -7.73 -8.15
C GLY A 73 -12.05 -8.82 -8.77
N GLY A 74 -10.91 -9.13 -8.14
CA GLY A 74 -9.93 -10.09 -8.66
C GLY A 74 -9.05 -9.57 -9.80
N GLN A 75 -9.08 -8.26 -10.07
CA GLN A 75 -8.19 -7.62 -11.04
C GLN A 75 -6.94 -7.03 -10.36
N GLU A 76 -5.87 -6.86 -11.13
CA GLU A 76 -4.73 -6.08 -10.69
C GLU A 76 -5.12 -4.59 -10.62
N VAL A 77 -4.73 -3.92 -9.53
CA VAL A 77 -5.06 -2.53 -9.24
C VAL A 77 -3.78 -1.71 -9.22
N ASN A 78 -3.73 -0.68 -10.05
CA ASN A 78 -2.65 0.30 -10.02
C ASN A 78 -2.98 1.42 -9.05
N SER A 79 -2.00 1.84 -8.25
CA SER A 79 -2.12 2.91 -7.28
C SER A 79 -0.96 3.88 -7.36
N GLY A 80 -1.23 5.16 -7.13
CA GLY A 80 -0.24 6.20 -6.90
C GLY A 80 -0.37 6.75 -5.49
N PHE A 81 0.73 7.18 -4.87
CA PHE A 81 0.71 7.77 -3.53
C PHE A 81 1.78 8.85 -3.34
N SER A 82 1.56 9.68 -2.32
CA SER A 82 2.55 10.59 -1.76
C SER A 82 2.32 10.79 -0.27
N GLY A 83 3.36 11.18 0.47
CA GLY A 83 3.22 11.56 1.86
C GLY A 83 4.54 12.01 2.49
N THR A 84 4.57 12.02 3.81
CA THR A 84 5.71 12.45 4.62
C THR A 84 6.31 11.27 5.37
N PHE A 85 7.56 11.43 5.81
CA PHE A 85 8.24 10.42 6.60
C PHE A 85 9.04 11.03 7.72
N TRP A 86 9.32 10.23 8.73
CA TRP A 86 10.20 10.52 9.85
C TRP A 86 11.16 9.35 10.06
N GLU A 87 11.83 9.29 11.21
CA GLU A 87 12.95 8.36 11.42
C GLU A 87 12.56 6.87 11.31
N ASP A 88 11.44 6.48 11.90
CA ASP A 88 10.97 5.11 12.04
C ASP A 88 9.57 4.89 11.45
N GLY A 89 9.03 5.84 10.69
CA GLY A 89 7.70 5.71 10.10
C GLY A 89 7.40 6.67 8.97
N ALA A 90 6.24 6.49 8.37
CA ALA A 90 5.74 7.33 7.30
C ALA A 90 4.21 7.30 7.19
N ASP A 91 3.66 8.38 6.66
CA ASP A 91 2.27 8.45 6.22
C ASP A 91 2.25 8.51 4.69
N ALA A 92 1.20 7.95 4.09
CA ALA A 92 0.89 8.11 2.68
C ALA A 92 -0.60 8.33 2.46
N PHE A 93 -0.91 9.21 1.52
CA PHE A 93 -2.20 9.33 0.89
C PHE A 93 -2.05 8.88 -0.57
N GLY A 94 -3.01 8.10 -1.06
CA GLY A 94 -2.95 7.58 -2.41
C GLY A 94 -4.31 7.33 -3.02
N THR A 95 -4.27 7.01 -4.31
CA THR A 95 -5.43 6.70 -5.13
C THR A 95 -5.21 5.36 -5.81
N ALA A 96 -6.17 4.46 -5.65
CA ALA A 96 -6.22 3.16 -6.31
C ALA A 96 -7.23 3.19 -7.48
N LEU A 97 -6.82 2.70 -8.63
CA LEU A 97 -7.63 2.63 -9.85
C LEU A 97 -8.33 1.26 -9.91
N VAL A 98 -9.59 1.22 -9.50
CA VAL A 98 -10.40 0.01 -9.37
C VAL A 98 -11.50 0.00 -10.41
N GLY A 99 -11.27 -0.72 -11.52
CA GLY A 99 -12.17 -0.69 -12.68
C GLY A 99 -12.32 0.74 -13.21
N THR A 100 -13.53 1.28 -13.17
CA THR A 100 -13.83 2.66 -13.60
C THR A 100 -13.80 3.68 -12.46
N ARG A 101 -13.43 3.28 -11.24
CA ARG A 101 -13.45 4.12 -10.04
C ARG A 101 -12.04 4.42 -9.56
N SER A 102 -11.82 5.68 -9.17
CA SER A 102 -10.67 6.07 -8.35
C SER A 102 -11.08 6.06 -6.89
N LEU A 103 -10.38 5.31 -6.06
CA LEU A 103 -10.66 5.22 -4.63
C LEU A 103 -9.43 5.70 -3.84
N SER A 104 -9.66 6.63 -2.94
CA SER A 104 -8.61 7.19 -2.08
C SER A 104 -8.41 6.33 -0.84
N PHE A 105 -7.15 6.23 -0.43
CA PHE A 105 -6.74 5.54 0.78
C PHE A 105 -5.71 6.36 1.56
N ARG A 106 -5.64 6.08 2.86
CA ARG A 106 -4.53 6.49 3.71
C ARG A 106 -3.82 5.26 4.24
N ALA A 107 -2.50 5.35 4.31
CA ALA A 107 -1.64 4.31 4.85
C ALA A 107 -0.67 4.90 5.89
N THR A 108 -0.38 4.13 6.92
CA THR A 108 0.66 4.41 7.91
C THR A 108 1.67 3.26 7.91
N LEU A 109 2.95 3.63 8.03
CA LEU A 109 4.06 2.70 8.04
C LEU A 109 4.89 2.87 9.30
N LYS A 110 5.36 1.75 9.86
CA LYS A 110 6.35 1.73 10.96
C LYS A 110 7.50 0.80 10.59
N ARG A 111 8.73 1.27 10.68
CA ARG A 111 9.94 0.48 10.43
C ARG A 111 10.11 -0.54 11.56
N LEU A 112 10.25 -1.80 11.18
CA LEU A 112 10.42 -2.93 12.09
C LEU A 112 11.87 -3.41 12.13
N ALA A 113 12.57 -3.33 10.99
CA ALA A 113 13.96 -3.71 10.87
C ALA A 113 14.66 -2.88 9.78
N GLU A 114 15.98 -2.73 9.93
CA GLU A 114 16.86 -2.23 8.89
C GLU A 114 17.01 -3.26 7.77
N GLY A 115 17.39 -2.81 6.57
CA GLY A 115 17.57 -3.67 5.41
C GLY A 115 18.45 -3.05 4.36
#